data_AF-A0A2V6M1I2-F1
#
_entry.id   AF-A0A2V6M1I2-F1
#
_cell.length_a   1.000
_cell.length_b   1.000
_cell.length_c   1.000
_cell.angle_alpha   90.00
_cell.angle_beta   90.00
_cell.angle_gamma   90.00
#
_symmetry.space_group_name_H-M   'P 1'
#
loop_
_entity.id
_entity.type
_entity.pdbx_description
1 polymer ?
#
loop_
_entity_poly.entity_id
_entity_poly.type
_entity_poly.pdbx_seq_one_letter_code
_entity_poly.pdbx_strand_id
1 'polypeptide(L)'
;EPLVAKAREVQALLRPHMNVFYDEGGAIGRRYRRQDEIGTPFGVTIDFETLGEKGEELRDTVTLRDRDSMKQERVAIKDLAHLISSKIR
;
A
#
# COMPACT_ATOMS: atom_id res chain seq x y z
N GLU A 1 2.46 15.96 -6.51
CA GLU A 1 3.76 15.23 -6.40
C GLU A 1 4.06 14.55 -5.05
N PRO A 2 3.62 15.01 -3.85
CA PRO A 2 4.08 14.42 -2.58
C PRO A 2 3.63 12.97 -2.36
N LEU A 3 2.45 12.58 -2.87
CA LEU A 3 1.97 11.19 -2.82
C LEU A 3 2.89 10.21 -3.56
N VAL A 4 3.41 10.63 -4.71
CA VAL A 4 4.32 9.81 -5.53
C VAL A 4 5.64 9.60 -4.80
N ALA A 5 6.18 10.67 -4.20
CA ALA A 5 7.39 10.59 -3.40
C ALA A 5 7.23 9.60 -2.23
N LYS A 6 6.12 9.71 -1.48
CA LYS A 6 5.83 8.80 -0.38
C LYS A 6 5.62 7.35 -0.84
N ALA A 7 4.99 7.15 -2.00
CA ALA A 7 4.81 5.81 -2.57
C ALA A 7 6.12 5.15 -2.96
N ARG A 8 7.06 5.93 -3.53
CA ARG A 8 8.40 5.44 -3.83
C ARG A 8 9.20 5.12 -2.57
N GLU A 9 9.05 5.91 -1.52
CA GLU A 9 9.66 5.65 -0.20
C GLU A 9 9.18 4.31 0.37
N VAL A 10 7.86 4.09 0.42
CA VAL A 10 7.27 2.84 0.89
C VAL A 10 7.68 1.66 0.00
N GLN A 11 7.72 1.86 -1.32
CA GLN A 11 8.21 0.84 -2.25
C GLN A 11 9.67 0.46 -1.95
N ALA A 12 10.53 1.45 -1.74
CA ALA A 12 11.94 1.23 -1.42
C ALA A 12 12.13 0.49 -0.09
N LEU A 13 11.26 0.74 0.90
CA LEU A 13 11.24 0.05 2.19
C LEU A 13 10.82 -1.43 2.04
N LEU A 14 9.88 -1.74 1.15
CA LEU A 14 9.38 -3.10 0.94
C LEU A 14 10.23 -3.94 -0.02
N ARG A 15 10.87 -3.33 -1.03
CA ARG A 15 11.68 -4.02 -2.06
C ARG A 15 12.73 -5.02 -1.52
N PRO A 16 13.44 -4.76 -0.41
CA PRO A 16 14.42 -5.71 0.13
C PRO A 16 13.79 -7.01 0.66
N HIS A 17 12.50 -6.98 0.99
CA HIS A 17 11.80 -8.09 1.63
C HIS A 17 10.90 -8.86 0.67
N MET A 18 10.42 -8.23 -0.41
CA MET A 18 9.47 -8.82 -1.36
C MET A 18 9.47 -8.10 -2.71
N ASN A 19 8.84 -8.73 -3.70
CA ASN A 19 8.59 -8.09 -4.99
C ASN A 19 7.47 -7.05 -4.86
N VAL A 20 7.76 -5.80 -5.24
CA VAL A 20 6.83 -4.68 -5.13
C VAL A 20 6.64 -4.02 -6.48
N PHE A 21 5.39 -3.89 -6.90
CA PHE A 21 5.00 -3.18 -8.10
C PHE A 21 4.34 -1.84 -7.74
N TYR A 22 4.74 -0.77 -8.42
CA TYR A 22 4.17 0.56 -8.23
C TYR A 22 3.37 0.97 -9.47
N ASP A 23 2.16 1.49 -9.25
CA ASP A 23 1.24 1.91 -10.31
C ASP A 23 0.43 3.15 -9.90
N GLU A 24 0.65 4.26 -10.61
CA GLU A 24 -0.10 5.52 -10.45
C GLU A 24 -1.13 5.74 -11.56
N GLY A 25 -1.26 4.82 -12.52
CA GLY A 25 -2.09 4.99 -13.70
C GLY A 25 -3.57 4.69 -13.48
N GLY A 26 -4.44 5.61 -13.89
CA GLY A 26 -5.89 5.40 -13.95
C GLY A 26 -6.59 5.33 -12.58
N ALA A 27 -7.88 4.94 -12.61
CA ALA A 27 -8.70 4.86 -11.41
C ALA A 27 -8.24 3.71 -10.48
N ILE A 28 -8.30 3.94 -9.16
CA ILE A 28 -7.86 2.95 -8.15
C ILE A 28 -8.57 1.59 -8.28
N GLY A 29 -9.86 1.58 -8.58
CA GLY A 29 -10.61 0.33 -8.80
C GLY A 29 -10.10 -0.48 -10.00
N ARG A 30 -9.67 0.19 -11.08
CA ARG A 30 -9.05 -0.49 -12.23
C ARG A 30 -7.68 -1.05 -11.88
N ARG A 31 -6.93 -0.35 -11.03
CA ARG A 31 -5.63 -0.82 -10.53
C ARG A 31 -5.79 -2.07 -9.69
N TYR A 32 -6.68 -2.07 -8.70
CA TYR A 32 -6.98 -3.26 -7.90
C TYR A 32 -7.39 -4.44 -8.78
N ARG A 33 -8.30 -4.24 -9.73
CA ARG A 33 -8.72 -5.33 -10.63
C ARG A 33 -7.55 -5.93 -11.42
N ARG A 34 -6.68 -5.10 -12.01
CA ARG A 34 -5.48 -5.59 -12.72
C ARG A 34 -4.56 -6.39 -11.80
N GLN A 35 -4.35 -5.91 -10.57
CA GLN A 35 -3.50 -6.56 -9.59
C GLN A 35 -4.11 -7.88 -9.08
N ASP A 36 -5.41 -7.90 -8.87
CA ASP A 36 -6.16 -9.11 -8.47
C ASP A 36 -6.09 -10.17 -9.59
N GLU A 37 -6.24 -9.75 -10.86
CA GLU A 37 -6.17 -10.63 -12.05
C GLU A 37 -4.79 -11.25 -12.26
N ILE A 38 -3.70 -10.52 -11.97
CA ILE A 38 -2.32 -11.05 -12.05
C ILE A 38 -1.86 -11.78 -10.77
N GLY A 39 -2.74 -11.87 -9.78
CA GLY A 39 -2.49 -12.67 -8.58
C GLY A 39 -1.69 -11.96 -7.48
N THR A 40 -1.62 -10.62 -7.47
CA THR A 40 -0.99 -9.87 -6.38
C THR A 40 -1.81 -10.00 -5.09
N PRO A 41 -1.27 -10.57 -3.99
CA PRO A 41 -2.04 -10.87 -2.79
C PRO A 41 -2.39 -9.64 -1.95
N PHE A 42 -1.51 -8.63 -1.95
CA PHE A 42 -1.65 -7.42 -1.13
C PHE A 42 -1.53 -6.16 -1.98
N GLY A 43 -2.48 -5.24 -1.82
CA GLY A 43 -2.45 -3.92 -2.43
C GLY A 43 -2.20 -2.84 -1.38
N VAL A 44 -1.20 -1.99 -1.58
CA VAL A 44 -0.91 -0.85 -0.68
C VAL A 44 -1.31 0.44 -1.37
N THR A 45 -2.15 1.23 -0.71
CA THR A 45 -2.64 2.51 -1.21
C THR A 45 -2.16 3.65 -0.31
N ILE A 46 -1.59 4.67 -0.95
CA ILE A 46 -1.18 5.92 -0.31
C ILE A 46 -2.16 7.01 -0.74
N ASP A 47 -2.74 7.68 0.25
CA ASP A 47 -3.69 8.77 0.08
C ASP A 47 -3.19 10.04 0.78
N PHE A 48 -3.95 11.13 0.64
CA PHE A 48 -3.61 12.42 1.26
C PHE A 48 -3.64 12.36 2.80
N GLU A 49 -4.37 11.40 3.37
CA GLU A 49 -4.40 11.21 4.82
C GLU A 49 -3.07 10.64 5.31
N THR A 50 -2.38 9.81 4.52
CA THR A 50 -0.99 9.39 4.80
C THR A 50 -0.04 10.58 4.93
N LEU A 51 -0.28 11.68 4.19
CA LEU A 51 0.53 12.90 4.24
C LEU A 51 0.19 13.79 5.44
N GLY A 52 -0.87 13.49 6.19
CA GLY A 52 -1.33 14.27 7.32
C GLY A 52 -2.16 15.51 6.95
N GLU A 53 -2.66 15.61 5.71
CA GLU A 53 -3.47 16.78 5.27
C GLU A 53 -4.74 16.99 6.10
N LYS A 54 -5.34 15.91 6.62
CA LYS A 54 -6.58 15.96 7.40
C LYS A 54 -6.39 15.81 8.91
N GLY A 55 -5.15 15.63 9.38
CA GLY A 55 -4.81 15.41 10.79
C GLY A 55 -3.56 14.56 10.96
N GLU A 56 -2.76 14.85 11.99
CA GLU A 56 -1.52 14.12 12.30
C GLU A 56 -1.76 12.66 12.71
N GLU A 57 -2.97 12.32 13.12
CA GLU A 57 -3.34 10.98 13.60
C GLU A 57 -3.22 9.89 12.53
N LEU A 58 -3.39 10.25 11.25
CA LEU A 58 -3.30 9.33 10.10
C LEU A 58 -1.99 9.47 9.32
N ARG A 59 -1.09 10.34 9.78
CA ARG A 59 0.21 10.54 9.14
C ARG A 59 1.03 9.25 9.18
N ASP A 60 1.73 8.97 8.10
CA ASP A 60 2.56 7.76 7.95
C ASP A 60 1.78 6.43 8.11
N THR A 61 0.46 6.46 7.86
CA THR A 61 -0.38 5.27 7.74
C THR A 61 -0.85 5.08 6.31
N VAL A 62 -0.88 3.82 5.86
CA VAL A 62 -1.31 3.43 4.51
C VAL A 62 -2.47 2.45 4.59
N THR A 63 -3.26 2.39 3.52
CA THR A 63 -4.33 1.40 3.41
C THR A 63 -3.78 0.14 2.79
N LEU A 64 -3.81 -0.96 3.54
CA LEU A 64 -3.47 -2.30 3.07
C LEU A 64 -4.77 -3.03 2.69
N ARG A 65 -4.88 -3.45 1.44
CA ARG A 65 -5.95 -4.29 0.93
C ARG A 65 -5.46 -5.72 0.77
N ASP A 66 -6.23 -6.65 1.28
CA ASP A 66 -6.01 -8.08 1.16
C ASP A 66 -6.94 -8.63 0.06
N ARG A 67 -6.37 -9.25 -0.97
CA ARG A 67 -7.11 -9.75 -2.13
C ARG A 67 -8.08 -10.87 -1.75
N ASP A 68 -7.64 -11.81 -0.93
CA ASP A 68 -8.39 -13.03 -0.64
C ASP A 68 -9.57 -12.75 0.28
N SER A 69 -9.37 -11.89 1.29
CA SER A 69 -10.44 -11.50 2.20
C SER A 69 -11.24 -10.28 1.74
N MET A 70 -10.79 -9.57 0.70
CA MET A 70 -11.34 -8.29 0.24
C MET A 70 -11.38 -7.18 1.31
N LYS A 71 -10.66 -7.36 2.42
CA LYS A 71 -10.61 -6.39 3.52
C LYS A 71 -9.62 -5.26 3.23
N GLN A 72 -9.95 -4.08 3.74
CA GLN A 72 -9.09 -2.89 3.72
C GLN A 72 -8.83 -2.46 5.15
N GLU A 73 -7.57 -2.42 5.55
CA GLU A 73 -7.13 -2.09 6.90
C GLU A 73 -6.12 -0.96 6.84
N ARG A 74 -6.18 -0.03 7.79
CA ARG A 74 -5.21 1.06 7.90
C ARG A 74 -4.08 0.65 8.81
N VAL A 75 -2.86 0.70 8.30
CA VAL A 75 -1.66 0.20 8.99
C VAL A 75 -0.56 1.26 8.95
N ALA A 76 0.26 1.31 10.00
CA ALA A 76 1.41 2.19 10.01
C ALA A 76 2.48 1.67 9.04
N ILE A 77 3.14 2.58 8.30
CA ILE A 77 4.19 2.22 7.33
C ILE A 77 5.31 1.39 7.99
N LYS A 78 5.64 1.70 9.25
CA LYS A 78 6.66 0.99 10.04
C LYS A 78 6.33 -0.51 10.23
N ASP A 79 5.05 -0.85 10.35
CA ASP A 79 4.59 -2.21 10.64
C ASP A 79 4.24 -2.98 9.36
N LEU A 80 4.08 -2.26 8.24
CA LEU A 80 3.65 -2.79 6.94
C LEU A 80 4.52 -3.95 6.45
N ALA A 81 5.85 -3.80 6.47
CA ALA A 81 6.76 -4.84 6.00
C ALA A 81 6.64 -6.12 6.83
N HIS A 82 6.51 -5.97 8.15
CA HIS A 82 6.34 -7.10 9.06
C HIS A 82 4.99 -7.79 8.86
N LEU A 83 3.89 -7.02 8.75
CA LEU A 83 2.55 -7.53 8.52
C LEU A 83 2.43 -8.30 7.19
N ILE A 84 2.98 -7.77 6.11
CA ILE A 84 2.95 -8.46 4.82
C ILE A 84 3.85 -9.71 4.88
N SER A 85 5.04 -9.60 5.46
CA SER A 85 5.95 -10.74 5.59
C SER A 85 5.39 -11.85 6.47
N SER A 86 4.59 -11.55 7.49
CA SER A 86 3.97 -12.59 8.33
C SER A 86 2.80 -13.29 7.65
N LYS A 87 2.09 -12.60 6.74
CA LYS A 87 0.98 -13.19 5.98
C LYS A 87 1.41 -13.99 4.75
N ILE A 88 2.57 -13.69 4.16
CA ILE A 88 3.11 -14.41 2.98
C ILE A 88 3.84 -15.70 3.38
N ARG A 89 4.34 -15.79 4.62
CA ARG A 89 5.22 -16.85 5.08
C ARG A 89 4.49 -18.11 5.52
#